data_AF-A0A6P9AZ72-F1
#
_entry.id   AF-A0A6P9AZ72-F1
#
_cell.length_a   1.000
_cell.length_b   1.000
_cell.length_c   1.000
_cell.angle_alpha   90.00
_cell.angle_beta   90.00
_cell.angle_gamma   90.00
#
_symmetry.space_group_name_H-M   'P 1'
#
loop_
_entity.id
_entity.type
_entity.pdbx_description
1 polymer ?
#
loop_
_entity_poly.entity_id
_entity_poly.type
_entity_poly.pdbx_seq_one_letter_code
_entity_poly.pdbx_strand_id
1 'polypeptide(L)'
;MHEESIFNLPRILHPDPPIFKIFRVAFKIFRVIFIIHQKVTLILLSIFSGSPEYVADHWLEDTFFGYQYLNGVNPLVIEKCMEIPANFPVTQEMVAESLGKATTLSEEVQKGNIFIVDYKILQGIPTNVIQGEQQYLAVPLCLFHQTSSGNLVPIAIQLSQIPGAESPIFLPSDSHWDWTLAKMWVRNADFQVHQNISHLLKTHLMAEIFTMATLRHFPMCHPVFKLLIPHIRYTLQINILARIRLIRKGGMMDQATSAGFEGIGSLVSRGVQQLTYSSLCLPEDIKARGVDSVANYYYRDDATKIWAAIESFVAGFVRYYYWNDDRIRGDSELQAWVLEIFKEAFQSREASGAPSTLATAEELTKFLTVVIFTCSAQHAAVNSGQFDYGAWMPNVPTTMRRPPPIVKGSASLEGILKTIPQVNVTCIALSSLWLLSNEAGDRVSGGDTRARGGKGLREST
;
A
#
# COMPACT_ATOMS: atom_id res chain seq x y z
N MET A 1 48.62 -76.94 35.52
CA MET A 1 48.67 -76.60 36.95
C MET A 1 47.87 -75.32 37.14
N HIS A 2 46.75 -75.48 37.86
CA HIS A 2 45.89 -74.52 38.54
C HIS A 2 45.20 -73.31 37.85
N GLU A 3 43.91 -73.27 38.17
CA GLU A 3 42.84 -72.29 37.95
C GLU A 3 43.04 -70.99 38.75
N GLU A 4 42.36 -69.91 38.32
CA GLU A 4 41.42 -69.15 39.19
C GLU A 4 40.48 -68.19 38.39
N SER A 5 39.16 -68.40 38.58
CA SER A 5 37.91 -67.55 38.54
C SER A 5 37.87 -66.19 37.79
N ILE A 6 36.89 -65.77 36.97
CA ILE A 6 35.39 -65.69 36.92
C ILE A 6 34.72 -64.45 37.60
N PHE A 7 34.07 -63.61 36.75
CA PHE A 7 32.94 -62.62 36.87
C PHE A 7 32.92 -61.46 37.91
N ASN A 8 32.81 -60.20 37.43
CA ASN A 8 31.59 -59.34 37.48
C ASN A 8 31.86 -57.84 37.12
N LEU A 9 30.91 -57.21 36.42
CA LEU A 9 30.84 -55.76 36.10
C LEU A 9 29.99 -55.00 37.15
N PRO A 10 30.11 -53.65 37.30
CA PRO A 10 29.09 -52.77 36.70
C PRO A 10 29.57 -51.39 36.17
N ARG A 11 28.69 -50.78 35.35
CA ARG A 11 28.71 -49.44 34.69
C ARG A 11 28.84 -48.25 35.66
N ILE A 12 29.34 -47.09 35.18
CA ILE A 12 28.62 -45.79 35.06
C ILE A 12 29.50 -44.69 34.41
N LEU A 13 29.08 -44.27 33.19
CA LEU A 13 28.99 -42.94 32.53
C LEU A 13 30.06 -41.82 32.72
N HIS A 14 30.71 -41.41 31.60
CA HIS A 14 30.77 -40.03 31.06
C HIS A 14 31.46 -39.99 29.66
N PRO A 15 31.33 -38.92 28.84
CA PRO A 15 30.74 -39.00 27.50
C PRO A 15 31.70 -38.67 26.33
N ASP A 16 31.38 -39.23 25.16
CA ASP A 16 32.01 -38.91 23.87
C ASP A 16 31.71 -37.48 23.38
N PRO A 17 32.61 -36.85 22.57
CA PRO A 17 32.37 -35.54 21.95
C PRO A 17 32.06 -35.62 20.44
N PRO A 18 30.78 -35.81 20.01
CA PRO A 18 30.34 -35.50 18.65
C PRO A 18 29.62 -34.13 18.53
N ILE A 19 29.22 -33.52 19.64
CA ILE A 19 28.35 -32.32 19.64
C ILE A 19 29.08 -31.05 19.12
N PHE A 20 30.37 -30.87 19.42
CA PHE A 20 31.12 -29.68 18.97
C PHE A 20 31.39 -29.62 17.45
N LYS A 21 31.42 -30.76 16.76
CA LYS A 21 31.56 -30.80 15.29
C LYS A 21 30.24 -30.42 14.60
N ILE A 22 29.10 -30.80 15.18
CA ILE A 22 27.77 -30.44 14.68
C ILE A 22 27.52 -28.93 14.82
N PHE A 23 27.92 -28.31 15.94
CA PHE A 23 27.80 -26.86 16.12
C PHE A 23 28.69 -26.04 15.16
N ARG A 24 29.90 -26.51 14.82
CA ARG A 24 30.76 -25.84 13.82
C ARG A 24 30.21 -25.92 12.39
N VAL A 25 29.57 -27.03 12.04
CA VAL A 25 28.91 -27.20 10.73
C VAL A 25 27.62 -26.39 10.67
N ALA A 26 26.81 -26.39 11.73
CA ALA A 26 25.63 -25.55 11.85
C ALA A 26 25.97 -24.05 11.78
N PHE A 27 27.05 -23.61 12.44
CA PHE A 27 27.49 -22.20 12.38
C PHE A 27 28.04 -21.81 11.01
N LYS A 28 28.70 -22.72 10.28
CA LYS A 28 29.10 -22.49 8.88
C LYS A 28 27.90 -22.45 7.93
N ILE A 29 26.91 -23.31 8.14
CA ILE A 29 25.66 -23.31 7.37
C ILE A 29 24.84 -22.04 7.66
N PHE A 30 24.73 -21.61 8.91
CA PHE A 30 24.09 -20.33 9.27
C PHE A 30 24.80 -19.13 8.67
N ARG A 31 26.14 -19.12 8.66
CA ARG A 31 26.93 -18.05 8.04
C ARG A 31 26.80 -18.05 6.51
N VAL A 32 26.68 -19.23 5.89
CA VAL A 32 26.42 -19.37 4.44
C VAL A 32 24.98 -18.97 4.10
N ILE A 33 23.97 -19.33 4.91
CA ILE A 33 22.59 -18.89 4.73
C ILE A 33 22.47 -17.37 4.94
N PHE A 34 23.15 -16.80 5.93
CA PHE A 34 23.21 -15.35 6.15
C PHE A 34 23.91 -14.61 5.00
N ILE A 35 25.01 -15.17 4.48
CA ILE A 35 25.73 -14.62 3.32
C ILE A 35 24.92 -14.81 2.03
N ILE A 36 24.19 -15.92 1.86
CA ILE A 36 23.29 -16.14 0.72
C ILE A 36 22.09 -15.21 0.83
N HIS A 37 21.55 -14.97 2.01
CA HIS A 37 20.47 -14.00 2.23
C HIS A 37 20.94 -12.59 1.88
N GLN A 38 22.07 -12.14 2.42
CA GLN A 38 22.67 -10.86 2.03
C GLN A 38 23.03 -10.80 0.55
N LYS A 39 23.58 -11.85 -0.05
CA LYS A 39 24.01 -11.85 -1.45
C LYS A 39 22.84 -11.95 -2.43
N VAL A 40 21.77 -12.69 -2.11
CA VAL A 40 20.56 -12.73 -2.95
C VAL A 40 19.82 -11.40 -2.84
N THR A 41 19.75 -10.82 -1.65
CA THR A 41 19.24 -9.46 -1.46
C THR A 41 20.10 -8.44 -2.23
N LEU A 42 21.44 -8.46 -2.11
CA LEU A 42 22.35 -7.56 -2.84
C LEU A 42 22.37 -7.79 -4.36
N ILE A 43 22.25 -9.04 -4.84
CA ILE A 43 22.19 -9.33 -6.27
C ILE A 43 20.85 -8.87 -6.86
N LEU A 44 19.74 -9.00 -6.13
CA LEU A 44 18.44 -8.46 -6.53
C LEU A 44 18.40 -6.92 -6.44
N LEU A 45 19.11 -6.30 -5.49
CA LEU A 45 19.27 -4.85 -5.37
C LEU A 45 20.15 -4.27 -6.48
N SER A 46 21.21 -4.97 -6.88
CA SER A 46 22.22 -4.47 -7.85
C SER A 46 21.75 -4.33 -9.31
N ILE A 47 20.49 -4.68 -9.63
CA ILE A 47 19.94 -4.66 -11.00
C ILE A 47 18.94 -3.49 -11.16
N PHE A 48 19.41 -2.26 -11.00
CA PHE A 48 18.76 -0.97 -11.33
C PHE A 48 18.13 -0.13 -10.19
N SER A 49 18.49 1.16 -10.24
CA SER A 49 18.03 2.35 -9.50
C SER A 49 18.36 2.37 -8.00
N GLY A 50 19.09 3.39 -7.53
CA GLY A 50 19.55 3.54 -6.14
C GLY A 50 18.46 3.82 -5.09
N SER A 51 17.19 3.52 -5.40
CA SER A 51 16.05 3.78 -4.50
C SER A 51 15.91 2.72 -3.39
N PRO A 52 16.04 1.40 -3.65
CA PRO A 52 16.05 0.39 -2.60
C PRO A 52 17.21 0.52 -1.61
N GLU A 53 18.41 0.89 -2.09
CA GLU A 53 19.57 1.15 -1.22
C GLU A 53 19.30 2.35 -0.32
N TYR A 54 18.74 3.44 -0.87
CA TYR A 54 18.37 4.61 -0.07
C TYR A 54 17.37 4.24 1.03
N VAL A 55 16.36 3.42 0.73
CA VAL A 55 15.42 2.92 1.73
C VAL A 55 16.14 2.09 2.79
N ALA A 56 17.02 1.17 2.39
CA ALA A 56 17.76 0.32 3.34
C ALA A 56 18.66 1.14 4.29
N ASP A 57 19.20 2.26 3.81
CA ASP A 57 20.05 3.15 4.61
C ASP A 57 19.22 4.06 5.55
N HIS A 58 18.01 4.46 5.17
CA HIS A 58 17.24 5.52 5.86
C HIS A 58 15.93 5.04 6.52
N TRP A 59 15.52 3.77 6.39
CA TRP A 59 14.22 3.28 6.92
C TRP A 59 14.02 3.46 8.44
N LEU A 60 15.11 3.58 9.21
CA LEU A 60 15.05 3.84 10.65
C LEU A 60 14.78 5.31 10.99
N GLU A 61 14.97 6.22 10.04
CA GLU A 61 14.81 7.65 10.25
C GLU A 61 13.32 8.05 10.30
N ASP A 62 12.96 8.90 11.26
CA ASP A 62 11.59 9.40 11.41
C ASP A 62 11.19 10.34 10.26
N THR A 63 12.15 11.11 9.74
CA THR A 63 11.99 11.95 8.56
C THR A 63 11.65 11.12 7.32
N PHE A 64 12.34 10.00 7.10
CA PHE A 64 12.05 9.12 5.97
C PHE A 64 10.76 8.32 6.16
N PHE A 65 10.44 7.90 7.39
CA PHE A 65 9.15 7.30 7.70
C PHE A 65 7.99 8.25 7.35
N GLY A 66 8.06 9.51 7.78
CA GLY A 66 7.03 10.51 7.46
C GLY A 66 7.01 10.90 5.98
N TYR A 67 8.17 11.01 5.34
CA TYR A 67 8.29 11.29 3.90
C TYR A 67 7.45 10.32 3.04
N GLN A 68 7.44 9.03 3.39
CA GLN A 68 6.71 8.01 2.65
C GLN A 68 5.18 8.20 2.64
N TYR A 69 4.62 8.93 3.62
CA TYR A 69 3.18 9.26 3.64
C TYR A 69 2.80 10.38 2.68
N LEU A 70 3.78 11.13 2.18
CA LEU A 70 3.60 12.18 1.18
C LEU A 70 4.07 11.73 -0.21
N ASN A 71 5.14 10.93 -0.27
CA ASN A 71 5.89 10.67 -1.50
C ASN A 71 6.24 9.18 -1.71
N GLY A 72 5.78 8.29 -0.83
CA GLY A 72 5.94 6.85 -0.97
C GLY A 72 4.89 6.23 -1.88
N VAL A 73 4.72 4.92 -1.79
CA VAL A 73 3.79 4.14 -2.63
C VAL A 73 2.30 4.33 -2.27
N ASN A 74 2.01 4.83 -1.07
CA ASN A 74 0.64 5.08 -0.62
C ASN A 74 0.43 6.50 -0.09
N PRO A 75 0.61 7.54 -0.93
CA PRO A 75 0.55 8.93 -0.50
C PRO A 75 -0.90 9.42 -0.39
N LEU A 76 -1.85 8.58 0.03
CA LEU A 76 -3.29 8.85 -0.06
C LEU A 76 -4.00 8.86 1.29
N VAL A 77 -3.33 8.42 2.36
CA VAL A 77 -3.98 8.10 3.64
C VAL A 77 -3.76 9.15 4.73
N ILE A 78 -2.85 10.10 4.52
CA ILE A 78 -2.57 11.15 5.49
C ILE A 78 -3.58 12.28 5.39
N GLU A 79 -4.03 12.73 6.55
CA GLU A 79 -5.03 13.78 6.71
C GLU A 79 -4.58 14.80 7.77
N LYS A 80 -4.99 16.05 7.61
CA LYS A 80 -4.79 17.09 8.63
C LYS A 80 -5.63 16.76 9.86
N CYS A 81 -4.99 16.74 11.02
CA CYS A 81 -5.64 16.46 12.29
C CYS A 81 -6.18 17.76 12.87
N MET A 82 -7.51 17.93 12.82
CA MET A 82 -8.20 19.11 13.36
C MET A 82 -8.42 19.02 14.88
N GLU A 83 -8.48 17.79 15.39
CA GLU A 83 -8.62 17.46 16.81
C GLU A 83 -8.03 16.06 17.03
N ILE A 84 -7.39 15.84 18.19
CA ILE A 84 -6.87 14.53 18.57
C ILE A 84 -8.06 13.59 18.85
N PRO A 85 -8.18 12.44 18.15
CA PRO A 85 -9.31 11.54 18.37
C PRO A 85 -9.40 11.05 19.82
N ALA A 86 -10.60 10.97 20.37
CA ALA A 86 -10.82 10.54 21.76
C ALA A 86 -10.29 9.12 22.06
N ASN A 87 -10.22 8.25 21.05
CA ASN A 87 -9.67 6.91 21.16
C ASN A 87 -8.13 6.85 20.98
N PHE A 88 -7.48 8.00 20.83
CA PHE A 88 -6.03 8.13 20.75
C PHE A 88 -5.56 9.22 21.73
N PRO A 89 -5.53 8.93 23.05
CA PRO A 89 -5.35 9.93 24.11
C PRO A 89 -3.90 10.41 24.25
N VAL A 90 -3.35 11.00 23.18
CA VAL A 90 -2.03 11.66 23.16
C VAL A 90 -2.11 12.95 23.97
N THR A 91 -1.21 13.11 24.94
CA THR A 91 -1.15 14.33 25.76
C THR A 91 0.00 15.24 25.35
N GLN A 92 -0.03 16.50 25.79
CA GLN A 92 1.08 17.44 25.58
C GLN A 92 2.40 16.87 26.11
N GLU A 93 2.38 16.28 27.31
CA GLU A 93 3.57 15.75 27.98
C GLU A 93 4.22 14.63 27.19
N MET A 94 3.43 13.81 26.48
CA MET A 94 3.92 12.72 25.66
C MET A 94 4.74 13.23 24.45
N VAL A 95 4.33 14.34 23.85
CA VAL A 95 4.94 14.82 22.58
C VAL A 95 5.76 16.10 22.75
N ALA A 96 5.89 16.62 23.98
CA ALA A 96 6.61 17.87 24.26
C ALA A 96 8.07 17.84 23.79
N GLU A 97 8.74 16.69 23.87
CA GLU A 97 10.12 16.55 23.38
C GLU A 97 10.18 16.69 21.85
N SER A 98 9.27 16.03 21.13
CA SER A 98 9.17 16.08 19.66
C SER A 98 8.80 17.48 19.14
N LEU A 99 7.91 18.18 19.84
CA LEU A 99 7.46 19.53 19.45
C LEU A 99 8.45 20.64 19.87
N GLY A 100 9.26 20.38 20.90
CA GLY A 100 10.12 21.37 21.53
C GLY A 100 9.36 22.33 22.47
N LYS A 101 10.11 23.20 23.14
CA LYS A 101 9.59 24.09 24.21
C LYS A 101 8.83 25.32 23.71
N ALA A 102 8.87 25.60 22.41
CA ALA A 102 8.36 26.84 21.83
C ALA A 102 6.86 26.78 21.47
N THR A 103 6.24 25.61 21.62
CA THR A 103 4.85 25.38 21.20
C THR A 103 4.22 24.28 22.04
N THR A 104 2.92 24.09 21.86
CA THR A 104 2.14 23.00 22.43
C THR A 104 1.40 22.22 21.34
N LEU A 105 0.98 21.00 21.65
CA LEU A 105 0.19 20.15 20.77
C LEU A 105 -1.09 20.86 20.33
N SER A 106 -1.76 21.56 21.25
CA SER A 106 -2.96 22.33 20.93
C SER A 106 -2.67 23.47 19.96
N GLU A 107 -1.58 24.21 20.17
CA GLU A 107 -1.16 25.28 19.24
C GLU A 107 -0.77 24.72 17.86
N GLU A 108 -0.07 23.59 17.79
CA GLU A 108 0.30 22.97 16.51
C GLU A 108 -0.91 22.39 15.76
N VAL A 109 -1.91 21.84 16.47
CA VAL A 109 -3.21 21.47 15.87
C VAL A 109 -3.91 22.70 15.30
N GLN A 110 -3.99 23.80 16.07
CA GLN A 110 -4.62 25.05 15.61
C GLN A 110 -3.90 25.68 14.42
N LYS A 111 -2.56 25.60 14.37
CA LYS A 111 -1.76 26.03 13.21
C LYS A 111 -1.92 25.12 11.99
N GLY A 112 -2.50 23.93 12.14
CA GLY A 112 -2.64 22.95 11.07
C GLY A 112 -1.36 22.18 10.74
N ASN A 113 -0.43 22.08 11.70
CA ASN A 113 0.85 21.39 11.56
C ASN A 113 0.82 19.93 12.04
N ILE A 114 -0.31 19.48 12.59
CA ILE A 114 -0.50 18.10 13.06
C ILE A 114 -1.33 17.32 12.04
N PHE A 115 -0.86 16.11 11.73
CA PHE A 115 -1.47 15.21 10.76
C PHE A 115 -1.67 13.83 11.39
N ILE A 116 -2.60 13.06 10.83
CA ILE A 116 -2.93 11.74 11.33
C ILE A 116 -3.10 10.76 10.17
N VAL A 117 -2.75 9.51 10.43
CA VAL A 117 -3.18 8.36 9.64
C VAL A 117 -3.92 7.40 10.57
N ASP A 118 -5.17 7.10 10.23
CA ASP A 118 -6.04 6.18 10.99
C ASP A 118 -6.37 4.94 10.17
N TYR A 119 -5.90 3.78 10.64
CA TYR A 119 -6.12 2.50 9.98
C TYR A 119 -7.35 1.75 10.48
N LYS A 120 -8.34 2.43 11.06
CA LYS A 120 -9.62 1.84 11.50
C LYS A 120 -10.31 0.93 10.48
N ILE A 121 -10.07 1.14 9.17
CA ILE A 121 -10.55 0.24 8.11
C ILE A 121 -10.07 -1.21 8.28
N LEU A 122 -8.98 -1.47 9.01
CA LEU A 122 -8.45 -2.80 9.31
C LEU A 122 -9.12 -3.48 10.52
N GLN A 123 -10.00 -2.78 11.27
CA GLN A 123 -10.63 -3.32 12.47
C GLN A 123 -11.42 -4.61 12.18
N GLY A 124 -11.06 -5.71 12.83
CA GLY A 124 -11.76 -6.99 12.68
C GLY A 124 -11.57 -7.67 11.31
N ILE A 125 -10.57 -7.26 10.53
CA ILE A 125 -10.19 -7.99 9.31
C ILE A 125 -9.58 -9.34 9.71
N PRO A 126 -10.01 -10.46 9.11
CA PRO A 126 -9.42 -11.77 9.38
C PRO A 126 -7.93 -11.79 9.04
N THR A 127 -7.14 -12.42 9.91
CA THR A 127 -5.70 -12.60 9.70
C THR A 127 -5.39 -14.00 9.18
N ASN A 128 -4.36 -14.06 8.34
CA ASN A 128 -3.96 -15.24 7.61
C ASN A 128 -3.19 -16.26 8.47
N VAL A 129 -3.07 -17.49 7.96
CA VAL A 129 -2.19 -18.53 8.48
C VAL A 129 -1.27 -18.97 7.35
N ILE A 130 0.01 -18.66 7.45
CA ILE A 130 1.00 -18.98 6.42
C ILE A 130 1.84 -20.14 6.93
N GLN A 131 1.82 -21.27 6.22
CA GLN A 131 2.61 -22.47 6.57
C GLN A 131 2.37 -22.97 8.01
N GLY A 132 1.14 -22.84 8.50
CA GLY A 132 0.76 -23.25 9.86
C GLY A 132 1.11 -22.23 10.96
N GLU A 133 1.70 -21.08 10.61
CA GLU A 133 2.01 -20.00 11.56
C GLU A 133 0.97 -18.88 11.45
N GLN A 134 0.39 -18.49 12.59
CA GLN A 134 -0.58 -17.39 12.66
C GLN A 134 0.10 -16.07 12.28
N GLN A 135 -0.54 -15.34 11.37
CA GLN A 135 -0.15 -13.97 11.05
C GLN A 135 -1.01 -12.98 11.82
N TYR A 136 -0.55 -11.74 11.94
CA TYR A 136 -1.17 -10.72 12.77
C TYR A 136 -1.29 -9.40 12.00
N LEU A 137 -2.25 -8.59 12.42
CA LEU A 137 -2.51 -7.26 11.88
C LEU A 137 -2.82 -6.31 13.04
N ALA A 138 -2.16 -5.15 13.04
CA ALA A 138 -2.49 -4.05 13.94
C ALA A 138 -3.54 -3.14 13.31
N VAL A 139 -4.18 -2.29 14.11
CA VAL A 139 -5.14 -1.28 13.64
C VAL A 139 -4.70 0.10 14.14
N PRO A 140 -3.54 0.61 13.67
CA PRO A 140 -2.88 1.73 14.31
C PRO A 140 -3.52 3.09 14.04
N LEU A 141 -3.27 4.04 14.95
CA LEU A 141 -3.30 5.47 14.69
C LEU A 141 -1.87 6.01 14.80
N CYS A 142 -1.46 6.85 13.85
CA CYS A 142 -0.14 7.49 13.85
C CYS A 142 -0.29 8.99 13.70
N LEU A 143 0.26 9.74 14.66
CA LEU A 143 0.26 11.20 14.70
C LEU A 143 1.59 11.72 14.16
N PHE A 144 1.53 12.75 13.33
CA PHE A 144 2.69 13.38 12.71
C PHE A 144 2.71 14.88 12.99
N HIS A 145 3.90 15.45 13.01
CA HIS A 145 4.13 16.89 13.04
C HIS A 145 4.90 17.33 11.79
N GLN A 146 4.42 18.39 11.14
CA GLN A 146 5.20 19.11 10.13
C GLN A 146 6.08 20.15 10.82
N THR A 147 7.37 19.85 10.84
CA THR A 147 8.41 20.72 11.40
C THR A 147 8.55 22.02 10.59
N SER A 148 9.19 23.03 11.19
CA SER A 148 9.46 24.31 10.52
C SER A 148 10.35 24.21 9.28
N SER A 149 11.14 23.12 9.15
CA SER A 149 11.91 22.82 7.94
C SER A 149 11.08 22.12 6.86
N GLY A 150 9.78 21.91 7.09
CA GLY A 150 8.86 21.25 6.16
C GLY A 150 8.91 19.72 6.20
N ASN A 151 9.73 19.11 7.07
CA ASN A 151 9.74 17.66 7.23
C ASN A 151 8.52 17.21 8.04
N LEU A 152 7.87 16.15 7.58
CA LEU A 152 6.83 15.46 8.31
C LEU A 152 7.47 14.34 9.13
N VAL A 153 7.25 14.30 10.44
CA VAL A 153 7.82 13.29 11.34
C VAL A 153 6.75 12.67 12.25
N PRO A 154 6.78 11.35 12.50
CA PRO A 154 5.90 10.69 13.47
C PRO A 154 6.24 11.12 14.90
N ILE A 155 5.22 11.42 15.70
CA ILE A 155 5.38 11.85 17.10
C ILE A 155 4.66 10.95 18.10
N ALA A 156 3.67 10.17 17.67
CA ALA A 156 2.99 9.19 18.51
C ALA A 156 2.37 8.06 17.67
N ILE A 157 2.39 6.84 18.19
CA ILE A 157 1.76 5.67 17.55
C ILE A 157 1.00 4.86 18.60
N GLN A 158 -0.29 4.59 18.36
CA GLN A 158 -1.06 3.58 19.10
C GLN A 158 -1.40 2.43 18.14
N LEU A 159 -1.15 1.18 18.52
CA LEU A 159 -1.30 0.02 17.62
C LEU A 159 -2.71 -0.60 17.60
N SER A 160 -3.64 -0.05 18.37
CA SER A 160 -5.05 -0.45 18.46
C SER A 160 -5.96 0.77 18.39
N GLN A 161 -7.20 0.56 17.97
CA GLN A 161 -8.27 1.57 18.06
C GLN A 161 -8.83 1.74 19.47
N ILE A 162 -8.53 0.80 20.38
CA ILE A 162 -9.05 0.80 21.74
C ILE A 162 -7.89 1.15 22.69
N PRO A 163 -7.93 2.33 23.35
CA PRO A 163 -6.90 2.71 24.30
C PRO A 163 -6.99 1.86 25.58
N GLY A 164 -5.86 1.68 26.26
CA GLY A 164 -5.82 0.95 27.53
C GLY A 164 -4.41 0.54 27.93
N ALA A 165 -4.27 -0.13 29.08
CA ALA A 165 -2.98 -0.57 29.59
C ALA A 165 -2.23 -1.53 28.63
N GLU A 166 -2.97 -2.30 27.82
CA GLU A 166 -2.43 -3.22 26.81
C GLU A 166 -2.29 -2.58 25.41
N SER A 167 -2.60 -1.28 25.27
CA SER A 167 -2.37 -0.53 24.04
C SER A 167 -1.60 0.76 24.36
N PRO A 168 -0.29 0.64 24.65
CA PRO A 168 0.53 1.80 24.94
C PRO A 168 0.63 2.71 23.71
N ILE A 169 0.72 4.02 23.96
CA ILE A 169 1.12 5.01 22.96
C ILE A 169 2.65 5.03 22.91
N PHE A 170 3.21 4.54 21.82
CA PHE A 170 4.65 4.56 21.54
C PHE A 170 5.07 5.95 21.06
N LEU A 171 6.26 6.38 21.51
CA LEU A 171 6.83 7.70 21.27
C LEU A 171 8.27 7.56 20.73
N PRO A 172 8.78 8.56 19.98
CA PRO A 172 10.19 8.59 19.57
C PRO A 172 11.18 8.51 20.74
N SER A 173 10.77 8.96 21.93
CA SER A 173 11.55 8.92 23.17
C SER A 173 11.58 7.55 23.86
N ASP A 174 10.79 6.57 23.40
CA ASP A 174 10.83 5.21 23.90
C ASP A 174 12.12 4.48 23.47
N SER A 175 12.32 3.25 23.93
CA SER A 175 13.50 2.48 23.54
C SER A 175 13.58 2.32 22.01
N HIS A 176 14.80 2.32 21.48
CA HIS A 176 15.04 2.24 20.03
C HIS A 176 14.23 1.14 19.34
N TRP A 177 14.14 -0.05 19.95
CA TRP A 177 13.42 -1.17 19.37
C TRP A 177 11.90 -1.10 19.56
N ASP A 178 11.40 -0.47 20.63
CA ASP A 178 9.95 -0.28 20.78
C ASP A 178 9.44 0.69 19.71
N TRP A 179 10.14 1.82 19.53
CA TRP A 179 9.77 2.80 18.51
C TRP A 179 9.89 2.24 17.09
N THR A 180 10.98 1.53 16.80
CA THR A 180 11.18 0.87 15.51
C THR A 180 10.05 -0.14 15.22
N LEU A 181 9.73 -1.01 16.19
CA LEU A 181 8.67 -2.01 16.00
C LEU A 181 7.29 -1.35 15.84
N ALA A 182 6.98 -0.28 16.59
CA ALA A 182 5.75 0.48 16.43
C ALA A 182 5.61 1.03 15.01
N LYS A 183 6.66 1.67 14.47
CA LYS A 183 6.69 2.15 13.08
C LYS A 183 6.49 1.01 12.07
N MET A 184 7.14 -0.14 12.26
CA MET A 184 6.98 -1.31 11.39
C MET A 184 5.55 -1.84 11.34
N TRP A 185 4.82 -1.82 12.47
CA TRP A 185 3.40 -2.16 12.49
C TRP A 185 2.54 -1.17 11.71
N VAL A 186 2.85 0.13 11.77
CA VAL A 186 2.17 1.13 10.94
C VAL A 186 2.48 0.90 9.46
N ARG A 187 3.72 0.57 9.09
CA ARG A 187 4.07 0.21 7.69
C ARG A 187 3.38 -1.07 7.22
N ASN A 188 3.20 -2.07 8.09
CA ASN A 188 2.44 -3.27 7.76
C ASN A 188 0.95 -2.96 7.51
N ALA A 189 0.35 -2.12 8.36
CA ALA A 189 -1.02 -1.65 8.17
C ALA A 189 -1.16 -0.85 6.86
N ASP A 190 -0.22 0.06 6.60
CA ASP A 190 -0.13 0.82 5.35
C ASP A 190 -0.08 -0.10 4.13
N PHE A 191 0.76 -1.14 4.17
CA PHE A 191 0.84 -2.12 3.09
C PHE A 191 -0.49 -2.82 2.83
N GLN A 192 -1.25 -3.22 3.87
CA GLN A 192 -2.55 -3.85 3.66
C GLN A 192 -3.56 -2.89 3.02
N VAL A 193 -3.58 -1.62 3.43
CA VAL A 193 -4.48 -0.62 2.85
C VAL A 193 -4.03 -0.24 1.44
N HIS A 194 -2.74 -0.04 1.22
CA HIS A 194 -2.14 0.24 -0.08
C HIS A 194 -2.54 -0.82 -1.11
N GLN A 195 -2.25 -2.09 -0.84
CA GLN A 195 -2.49 -3.17 -1.79
C GLN A 195 -3.97 -3.36 -2.10
N ASN A 196 -4.82 -3.33 -1.07
CA ASN A 196 -6.22 -3.74 -1.22
C ASN A 196 -7.16 -2.59 -1.57
N ILE A 197 -6.86 -1.38 -1.11
CA ILE A 197 -7.73 -0.21 -1.27
C ILE A 197 -7.13 0.73 -2.31
N SER A 198 -5.95 1.29 -2.05
CA SER A 198 -5.35 2.31 -2.91
C SER A 198 -4.99 1.78 -4.29
N HIS A 199 -4.52 0.54 -4.37
CA HIS A 199 -4.09 -0.12 -5.59
C HIS A 199 -5.21 -1.00 -6.17
N LEU A 200 -5.57 -2.12 -5.54
CA LEU A 200 -6.55 -3.05 -6.12
C LEU A 200 -7.92 -2.41 -6.34
N LEU A 201 -8.57 -1.88 -5.30
CA LEU A 201 -9.91 -1.31 -5.43
C LEU A 201 -9.92 -0.02 -6.27
N LYS A 202 -9.19 1.00 -5.83
CA LYS A 202 -9.29 2.36 -6.39
C LYS A 202 -8.68 2.51 -7.78
N THR A 203 -7.82 1.58 -8.24
CA THR A 203 -7.32 1.60 -9.63
C THR A 203 -7.79 0.40 -10.42
N HIS A 204 -7.38 -0.83 -10.07
CA HIS A 204 -7.65 -2.00 -10.91
C HIS A 204 -9.15 -2.29 -11.07
N LEU A 205 -9.89 -2.41 -9.97
CA LEU A 205 -11.32 -2.77 -10.02
C LEU A 205 -12.16 -1.62 -10.60
N MET A 206 -11.87 -0.37 -10.25
CA MET A 206 -12.50 0.80 -10.88
C MET A 206 -12.26 0.85 -12.38
N ALA A 207 -11.01 0.67 -12.82
CA ALA A 207 -10.66 0.65 -14.24
C ALA A 207 -11.37 -0.49 -14.99
N GLU A 208 -11.53 -1.66 -14.38
CA GLU A 208 -12.28 -2.77 -14.99
C GLU A 208 -13.75 -2.44 -15.16
N ILE A 209 -14.39 -1.78 -14.19
CA ILE A 209 -15.78 -1.33 -14.31
C ILE A 209 -15.92 -0.29 -15.43
N PHE A 210 -15.01 0.70 -15.49
CA PHE A 210 -14.98 1.65 -16.61
C PHE A 210 -14.81 0.95 -17.95
N THR A 211 -13.95 -0.07 -18.00
CA THR A 211 -13.70 -0.86 -19.21
C THR A 211 -14.95 -1.62 -19.65
N MET A 212 -15.58 -2.35 -18.73
CA MET A 212 -16.77 -3.15 -19.01
C MET A 212 -17.93 -2.27 -19.48
N ALA A 213 -18.21 -1.17 -18.77
CA ALA A 213 -19.25 -0.24 -19.17
C ALA A 213 -18.95 0.37 -20.56
N THR A 214 -17.71 0.78 -20.81
CA THR A 214 -17.30 1.36 -22.11
C THR A 214 -17.52 0.39 -23.26
N LEU A 215 -17.14 -0.88 -23.08
CA LEU A 215 -17.29 -1.92 -24.11
C LEU A 215 -18.75 -2.35 -24.33
N ARG A 216 -19.62 -2.20 -23.33
CA ARG A 216 -21.04 -2.60 -23.39
C ARG A 216 -21.95 -1.51 -23.94
N HIS A 217 -21.66 -0.25 -23.63
CA HIS A 217 -22.58 0.87 -23.91
C HIS A 217 -22.16 1.75 -25.08
N PHE A 218 -20.90 1.73 -25.50
CA PHE A 218 -20.45 2.55 -26.62
C PHE A 218 -20.09 1.74 -27.86
N PRO A 219 -20.68 2.03 -29.03
CA PRO A 219 -20.17 1.52 -30.30
C PRO A 219 -18.80 2.12 -30.61
N MET A 220 -18.00 1.44 -31.45
CA MET A 220 -16.65 1.89 -31.81
C MET A 220 -16.59 3.28 -32.47
N CYS A 221 -17.71 3.75 -33.02
CA CYS A 221 -17.84 5.08 -33.62
C CYS A 221 -18.11 6.18 -32.58
N HIS A 222 -18.59 5.85 -31.39
CA HIS A 222 -18.89 6.81 -30.34
C HIS A 222 -17.63 7.58 -29.93
N PRO A 223 -17.68 8.91 -29.81
CA PRO A 223 -16.48 9.70 -29.52
C PRO A 223 -15.85 9.32 -28.19
N VAL A 224 -16.65 9.06 -27.14
CA VAL A 224 -16.13 8.65 -25.82
C VAL A 224 -15.44 7.29 -25.88
N PHE A 225 -15.90 6.35 -26.70
CA PHE A 225 -15.19 5.08 -26.92
C PHE A 225 -13.78 5.33 -27.46
N LYS A 226 -13.66 6.19 -28.49
CA LYS A 226 -12.37 6.52 -29.11
C LYS A 226 -11.43 7.20 -28.14
N LEU A 227 -11.96 8.04 -27.26
CA LEU A 227 -11.20 8.70 -26.19
C LEU A 227 -10.68 7.68 -25.17
N LEU A 228 -11.54 6.77 -24.68
CA LEU A 228 -11.22 5.91 -23.54
C LEU A 228 -10.46 4.63 -23.91
N ILE A 229 -10.65 4.08 -25.11
CA ILE A 229 -10.03 2.80 -25.52
C ILE A 229 -8.51 2.69 -25.31
N PRO A 230 -7.67 3.73 -25.53
CA PRO A 230 -6.24 3.63 -25.20
C PRO A 230 -5.95 3.52 -23.69
N HIS A 231 -6.79 4.09 -22.83
CA HIS A 231 -6.60 4.14 -21.38
C HIS A 231 -7.06 2.88 -20.66
N ILE A 232 -7.92 2.06 -21.28
CA ILE A 232 -8.46 0.83 -20.71
C ILE A 232 -7.82 -0.43 -21.30
N ARG A 233 -6.73 -0.26 -22.07
CA ARG A 233 -6.02 -1.34 -22.74
C ARG A 233 -5.45 -2.31 -21.69
N TYR A 234 -5.70 -3.60 -21.88
CA TYR A 234 -5.22 -4.70 -21.03
C TYR A 234 -5.77 -4.78 -19.60
N THR A 235 -6.59 -3.83 -19.16
CA THR A 235 -7.18 -3.83 -17.81
C THR A 235 -7.92 -5.14 -17.49
N LEU A 236 -8.78 -5.62 -18.40
CA LEU A 236 -9.49 -6.89 -18.19
C LEU A 236 -8.52 -8.07 -18.10
N GLN A 237 -7.49 -8.10 -18.96
CA GLN A 237 -6.53 -9.19 -19.01
C GLN A 237 -5.75 -9.28 -17.69
N ILE A 238 -5.20 -8.16 -17.21
CA ILE A 238 -4.42 -8.16 -15.97
C ILE A 238 -5.28 -8.48 -14.74
N ASN A 239 -6.53 -7.99 -14.69
CA ASN A 239 -7.43 -8.29 -13.58
C ASN A 239 -7.88 -9.76 -13.56
N ILE A 240 -8.10 -10.38 -14.72
CA ILE A 240 -8.34 -11.83 -14.81
C ILE A 240 -7.11 -12.60 -14.31
N LEU A 241 -5.90 -12.21 -14.73
CA LEU A 241 -4.66 -12.84 -14.26
C LEU A 241 -4.49 -12.70 -12.74
N ALA A 242 -4.80 -11.53 -12.18
CA ALA A 242 -4.77 -11.29 -10.74
C ALA A 242 -5.75 -12.22 -10.02
N ARG A 243 -6.99 -12.36 -10.50
CA ARG A 243 -7.98 -13.28 -9.91
C ARG A 243 -7.53 -14.75 -9.94
N ILE A 244 -6.86 -15.20 -11.00
CA ILE A 244 -6.48 -16.62 -11.13
C ILE A 244 -5.11 -16.97 -10.54
N ARG A 245 -4.23 -15.99 -10.26
CA ARG A 245 -2.86 -16.21 -9.74
C ARG A 245 -2.54 -15.47 -8.45
N LEU A 246 -3.01 -14.23 -8.30
CA LEU A 246 -2.58 -13.31 -7.25
C LEU A 246 -3.49 -13.36 -6.03
N ILE A 247 -4.78 -13.06 -6.20
CA ILE A 247 -5.75 -12.82 -5.12
C ILE A 247 -6.72 -13.99 -4.87
N ARG A 248 -6.50 -15.16 -5.49
CA ARG A 248 -7.23 -16.38 -5.15
C ARG A 248 -6.70 -17.01 -3.87
N LYS A 249 -7.50 -17.91 -3.29
CA LYS A 249 -7.02 -18.87 -2.29
C LYS A 249 -5.83 -19.67 -2.84
N GLY A 250 -4.76 -19.72 -2.06
CA GLY A 250 -3.45 -20.27 -2.43
C GLY A 250 -2.68 -19.44 -3.47
N GLY A 251 -3.13 -18.23 -3.81
CA GLY A 251 -2.41 -17.30 -4.67
C GLY A 251 -1.25 -16.60 -3.93
N MET A 252 -0.47 -15.78 -4.64
CA MET A 252 0.71 -15.13 -4.04
C MET A 252 0.37 -14.26 -2.82
N MET A 253 -0.73 -13.50 -2.87
CA MET A 253 -1.13 -12.65 -1.73
C MET A 253 -1.56 -13.48 -0.52
N ASP A 254 -2.23 -14.60 -0.75
CA ASP A 254 -2.62 -15.56 0.30
C ASP A 254 -1.40 -16.26 0.92
N GLN A 255 -0.29 -16.38 0.18
CA GLN A 255 0.93 -16.98 0.69
C GLN A 255 1.86 -16.00 1.40
N ALA A 256 1.61 -14.68 1.30
CA ALA A 256 2.61 -13.69 1.71
C ALA A 256 2.10 -12.43 2.42
N THR A 257 0.83 -12.36 2.80
CA THR A 257 0.27 -11.16 3.47
C THR A 257 -0.49 -11.47 4.76
N SER A 258 -0.53 -10.49 5.68
CA SER A 258 -1.29 -10.60 6.94
C SER A 258 -2.78 -10.84 6.71
N ALA A 259 -3.38 -10.21 5.70
CA ALA A 259 -4.81 -10.33 5.42
C ALA A 259 -5.16 -11.67 4.75
N GLY A 260 -4.31 -12.15 3.84
CA GLY A 260 -4.58 -13.35 3.04
C GLY A 260 -5.88 -13.27 2.23
N PHE A 261 -6.34 -14.39 1.69
CA PHE A 261 -7.51 -14.43 0.81
C PHE A 261 -8.79 -13.84 1.47
N GLU A 262 -9.11 -14.28 2.68
CA GLU A 262 -10.33 -13.87 3.40
C GLU A 262 -10.28 -12.38 3.82
N GLY A 263 -9.11 -11.91 4.27
CA GLY A 263 -8.91 -10.53 4.67
C GLY A 263 -8.96 -9.56 3.49
N ILE A 264 -8.43 -9.95 2.32
CA ILE A 264 -8.52 -9.16 1.07
C ILE A 264 -9.99 -8.94 0.70
N GLY A 265 -10.80 -10.01 0.66
CA GLY A 265 -12.23 -9.89 0.34
C GLY A 265 -12.98 -8.98 1.31
N SER A 266 -12.70 -9.12 2.61
CA SER A 266 -13.29 -8.29 3.66
C SER A 266 -12.90 -6.82 3.54
N LEU A 267 -11.61 -6.54 3.26
CA LEU A 267 -11.10 -5.18 3.08
C LEU A 267 -11.69 -4.50 1.85
N VAL A 268 -11.67 -5.17 0.69
CA VAL A 268 -12.24 -4.62 -0.55
C VAL A 268 -13.73 -4.33 -0.37
N SER A 269 -14.48 -5.26 0.24
CA SER A 269 -15.90 -5.05 0.53
C SER A 269 -16.13 -3.79 1.40
N ARG A 270 -15.34 -3.62 2.46
CA ARG A 270 -15.41 -2.42 3.31
C ARG A 270 -15.00 -1.15 2.57
N GLY A 271 -13.98 -1.23 1.73
CA GLY A 271 -13.52 -0.14 0.87
C GLY A 271 -14.62 0.36 -0.05
N VAL A 272 -15.36 -0.55 -0.70
CA VAL A 272 -16.53 -0.19 -1.54
C VAL A 272 -17.59 0.54 -0.72
N GLN A 273 -17.82 0.13 0.54
CA GLN A 273 -18.77 0.82 1.42
C GLN A 273 -18.31 2.22 1.86
N GLN A 274 -17.02 2.56 1.72
CA GLN A 274 -16.48 3.88 2.03
C GLN A 274 -16.14 4.69 0.79
N LEU A 275 -16.26 4.10 -0.40
CA LEU A 275 -15.94 4.75 -1.66
C LEU A 275 -16.94 5.87 -1.96
N THR A 276 -16.40 7.05 -2.24
CA THR A 276 -17.14 8.20 -2.74
C THR A 276 -16.57 8.65 -4.07
N TYR A 277 -17.39 9.32 -4.89
CA TYR A 277 -16.92 9.89 -6.14
C TYR A 277 -15.89 11.00 -5.93
N SER A 278 -16.08 11.83 -4.89
CA SER A 278 -15.11 12.86 -4.51
C SER A 278 -13.74 12.28 -4.14
N SER A 279 -13.68 11.09 -3.54
CA SER A 279 -12.41 10.41 -3.24
C SER A 279 -11.63 9.89 -4.46
N LEU A 280 -12.25 9.92 -5.64
CA LEU A 280 -11.60 9.65 -6.93
C LEU A 280 -11.27 10.95 -7.70
N CYS A 281 -11.77 12.09 -7.22
CA CYS A 281 -11.50 13.40 -7.80
C CYS A 281 -10.32 14.03 -7.07
N LEU A 282 -9.12 13.99 -7.66
CA LEU A 282 -7.88 14.38 -6.97
C LEU A 282 -7.96 15.75 -6.24
N PRO A 283 -8.46 16.85 -6.87
CA PRO A 283 -8.52 18.14 -6.18
C PRO A 283 -9.46 18.12 -4.95
N GLU A 284 -10.54 17.33 -5.02
CA GLU A 284 -11.51 17.19 -3.94
C GLU A 284 -10.95 16.32 -2.80
N ASP A 285 -10.29 15.22 -3.13
CA ASP A 285 -9.61 14.35 -2.16
C ASP A 285 -8.52 15.10 -1.38
N ILE A 286 -7.64 15.83 -2.07
CA ILE A 286 -6.58 16.64 -1.44
C ILE A 286 -7.17 17.68 -0.48
N LYS A 287 -8.25 18.35 -0.90
CA LYS A 287 -8.93 19.34 -0.08
C LYS A 287 -9.66 18.70 1.11
N ALA A 288 -10.33 17.57 0.90
CA ALA A 288 -11.08 16.85 1.94
C ALA A 288 -10.14 16.36 3.05
N ARG A 289 -8.95 15.88 2.69
CA ARG A 289 -7.91 15.48 3.65
C ARG A 289 -7.20 16.68 4.30
N GLY A 290 -7.42 17.90 3.81
CA GLY A 290 -6.81 19.13 4.34
C GLY A 290 -5.30 19.22 4.09
N VAL A 291 -4.79 18.56 3.04
CA VAL A 291 -3.34 18.43 2.76
C VAL A 291 -2.87 19.28 1.58
N ASP A 292 -3.68 20.23 1.15
CA ASP A 292 -3.41 21.18 0.06
C ASP A 292 -2.20 22.08 0.33
N SER A 293 -1.91 22.38 1.60
CA SER A 293 -0.83 23.30 2.00
C SER A 293 0.41 22.61 2.60
N VAL A 294 0.43 21.27 2.67
CA VAL A 294 1.53 20.51 3.30
C VAL A 294 2.82 20.70 2.49
N ALA A 295 3.91 21.07 3.17
CA ALA A 295 5.22 21.17 2.50
C ALA A 295 5.73 19.80 2.03
N ASN A 296 6.52 19.80 0.95
CA ASN A 296 7.20 18.60 0.41
C ASN A 296 6.26 17.44 0.02
N TYR A 297 5.05 17.75 -0.46
CA TYR A 297 4.08 16.77 -0.94
C TYR A 297 4.09 16.69 -2.48
N TYR A 298 5.13 16.04 -3.01
CA TYR A 298 5.39 15.99 -4.45
C TYR A 298 4.33 15.20 -5.23
N TYR A 299 3.76 14.13 -4.65
CA TYR A 299 2.62 13.44 -5.26
C TYR A 299 1.47 14.42 -5.53
N ARG A 300 1.08 15.23 -4.54
CA ARG A 300 0.03 16.25 -4.73
C ARG A 300 0.42 17.19 -5.86
N ASP A 301 1.61 17.79 -5.77
CA ASP A 301 2.03 18.85 -6.69
C ASP A 301 2.06 18.38 -8.15
N ASP A 302 2.53 17.17 -8.40
CA ASP A 302 2.62 16.61 -9.76
C ASP A 302 1.29 16.01 -10.22
N ALA A 303 0.58 15.30 -9.34
CA ALA A 303 -0.75 14.77 -9.66
C ALA A 303 -1.73 15.90 -9.99
N THR A 304 -1.66 17.05 -9.30
CA THR A 304 -2.52 18.22 -9.60
C THR A 304 -2.23 18.78 -10.99
N LYS A 305 -0.96 18.87 -11.41
CA LYS A 305 -0.60 19.32 -12.76
C LYS A 305 -1.11 18.34 -13.82
N ILE A 306 -0.95 17.03 -13.58
CA ILE A 306 -1.41 15.98 -14.49
C ILE A 306 -2.94 15.98 -14.60
N TRP A 307 -3.63 16.11 -13.47
CA TRP A 307 -5.10 16.24 -13.42
C TRP A 307 -5.56 17.42 -14.28
N ALA A 308 -5.00 18.62 -14.06
CA ALA A 308 -5.35 19.81 -14.83
C ALA A 308 -5.07 19.66 -16.34
N ALA A 309 -3.98 18.97 -16.71
CA ALA A 309 -3.68 18.69 -18.12
C ALA A 309 -4.71 17.75 -18.76
N ILE A 310 -5.10 16.68 -18.06
CA ILE A 310 -6.13 15.74 -18.52
C ILE A 310 -7.49 16.46 -18.61
N GLU A 311 -7.86 17.21 -17.59
CA GLU A 311 -9.13 17.95 -17.54
C GLU A 311 -9.23 18.95 -18.69
N SER A 312 -8.17 19.72 -18.96
CA SER A 312 -8.13 20.66 -20.08
C SER A 312 -8.27 19.97 -21.43
N PHE A 313 -7.59 18.84 -21.63
CA PHE A 313 -7.71 18.02 -22.83
C PHE A 313 -9.14 17.48 -23.02
N VAL A 314 -9.70 16.88 -21.96
CA VAL A 314 -11.07 16.36 -21.96
C VAL A 314 -12.08 17.47 -22.18
N ALA A 315 -11.91 18.64 -21.57
CA ALA A 315 -12.80 19.78 -21.77
C ALA A 315 -12.81 20.23 -23.24
N GLY A 316 -11.64 20.23 -23.91
CA GLY A 316 -11.54 20.47 -25.35
C GLY A 316 -12.31 19.45 -26.18
N PHE A 317 -12.15 18.16 -25.84
CA PHE A 317 -12.88 17.06 -26.46
C PHE A 317 -14.41 17.18 -26.26
N VAL A 318 -14.86 17.43 -25.03
CA VAL A 318 -16.28 17.55 -24.69
C VAL A 318 -16.90 18.72 -25.43
N ARG A 319 -16.26 19.90 -25.45
CA ARG A 319 -16.75 21.06 -26.22
C ARG A 319 -16.89 20.78 -27.72
N TYR A 320 -16.02 19.95 -28.29
CA TYR A 320 -16.05 19.62 -29.72
C TYR A 320 -17.22 18.71 -30.08
N TYR A 321 -17.46 17.64 -29.31
CA TYR A 321 -18.51 16.64 -29.59
C TYR A 321 -19.88 16.96 -28.96
N TYR A 322 -19.88 17.66 -27.82
CA TYR A 322 -21.05 18.03 -27.03
C TYR A 322 -21.08 19.56 -26.83
N TRP A 323 -21.36 20.30 -27.91
CA TRP A 323 -21.33 21.77 -27.90
C TRP A 323 -22.50 22.43 -27.12
N ASN A 324 -23.43 21.63 -26.58
CA ASN A 324 -24.43 22.07 -25.62
C ASN A 324 -24.86 20.89 -24.72
N ASP A 325 -25.49 21.22 -23.60
CA ASP A 325 -25.90 20.23 -22.60
C ASP A 325 -27.05 19.31 -23.07
N ASP A 326 -27.90 19.74 -24.01
CA ASP A 326 -28.99 18.90 -24.53
C ASP A 326 -28.45 17.68 -25.27
N ARG A 327 -27.28 17.79 -25.92
CA ARG A 327 -26.58 16.66 -26.53
C ARG A 327 -26.14 15.62 -25.50
N ILE A 328 -25.78 16.05 -24.30
CA ILE A 328 -25.36 15.16 -23.20
C ILE A 328 -26.58 14.47 -22.61
N ARG A 329 -27.65 15.23 -22.34
CA ARG A 329 -28.92 14.69 -21.81
C ARG A 329 -29.58 13.73 -22.80
N GLY A 330 -29.50 14.03 -24.09
CA GLY A 330 -30.08 13.23 -25.17
C GLY A 330 -29.24 12.02 -25.60
N ASP A 331 -28.02 11.86 -25.10
CA ASP A 331 -27.13 10.74 -25.43
C ASP A 331 -27.46 9.52 -24.55
N SER A 332 -28.36 8.66 -25.04
CA SER A 332 -28.79 7.48 -24.29
C SER A 332 -27.67 6.47 -24.02
N GLU A 333 -26.66 6.40 -24.89
CA GLU A 333 -25.50 5.51 -24.73
C GLU A 333 -24.63 6.00 -23.57
N LEU A 334 -24.37 7.31 -23.51
CA LEU A 334 -23.67 7.95 -22.40
C LEU A 334 -24.41 7.79 -21.07
N GLN A 335 -25.73 8.00 -21.04
CA GLN A 335 -26.50 7.85 -19.80
C GLN A 335 -26.50 6.40 -19.31
N ALA A 336 -26.62 5.42 -20.22
CA ALA A 336 -26.54 4.01 -19.87
C ALA A 336 -25.16 3.62 -19.33
N TRP A 337 -24.10 4.18 -19.92
CA TRP A 337 -22.71 3.99 -19.48
C TRP A 337 -22.48 4.46 -18.05
N VAL A 338 -22.89 5.69 -17.72
CA VAL A 338 -22.75 6.25 -16.36
C VAL A 338 -23.59 5.48 -15.36
N LEU A 339 -24.82 5.09 -15.74
CA LEU A 339 -25.71 4.33 -14.88
C LEU A 339 -25.14 2.95 -14.53
N GLU A 340 -24.51 2.25 -15.47
CA GLU A 340 -23.83 0.97 -15.18
C GLU A 340 -22.67 1.18 -14.20
N ILE A 341 -21.84 2.21 -14.40
CA ILE A 341 -20.75 2.53 -13.47
C ILE A 341 -21.27 2.83 -12.07
N PHE A 342 -22.33 3.64 -11.94
CA PHE A 342 -22.97 3.93 -10.66
C PHE A 342 -23.46 2.65 -9.96
N LYS A 343 -24.10 1.76 -10.71
CA LYS A 343 -24.61 0.48 -10.17
C LYS A 343 -23.50 -0.45 -9.73
N GLU A 344 -22.48 -0.64 -10.55
CA GLU A 344 -21.45 -1.66 -10.30
C GLU A 344 -20.33 -1.17 -9.37
N ALA A 345 -19.82 0.06 -9.54
CA ALA A 345 -18.73 0.59 -8.72
C ALA A 345 -19.21 1.10 -7.36
N PHE A 346 -20.35 1.79 -7.36
CA PHE A 346 -20.86 2.46 -6.17
C PHE A 346 -22.07 1.74 -5.55
N GLN A 347 -22.44 0.55 -6.07
CA GLN A 347 -23.53 -0.28 -5.57
C GLN A 347 -24.88 0.46 -5.48
N SER A 348 -25.13 1.37 -6.41
CA SER A 348 -26.30 2.26 -6.41
C SER A 348 -26.46 3.10 -5.13
N ARG A 349 -25.38 3.35 -4.39
CA ARG A 349 -25.42 4.11 -3.15
C ARG A 349 -25.39 5.60 -3.47
N GLU A 350 -26.52 6.28 -3.32
CA GLU A 350 -26.60 7.74 -3.47
C GLU A 350 -25.62 8.49 -2.54
N ALA A 351 -25.42 7.96 -1.33
CA ALA A 351 -24.46 8.50 -0.36
C ALA A 351 -23.00 8.50 -0.85
N SER A 352 -22.67 7.78 -1.93
CA SER A 352 -21.33 7.86 -2.55
C SER A 352 -21.09 9.18 -3.29
N GLY A 353 -22.15 9.94 -3.61
CA GLY A 353 -22.07 11.15 -4.42
C GLY A 353 -21.71 10.91 -5.88
N ALA A 354 -21.67 9.66 -6.35
CA ALA A 354 -21.43 9.34 -7.75
C ALA A 354 -22.66 9.65 -8.61
N PRO A 355 -22.48 10.25 -9.80
CA PRO A 355 -23.60 10.53 -10.68
C PRO A 355 -24.16 9.23 -11.25
N SER A 356 -25.50 9.12 -11.28
CA SER A 356 -26.22 8.08 -12.02
C SER A 356 -26.61 8.53 -13.43
N THR A 357 -26.54 9.83 -13.69
CA THR A 357 -26.74 10.50 -14.98
C THR A 357 -25.81 11.72 -15.08
N LEU A 358 -25.56 12.20 -16.29
CA LEU A 358 -24.82 13.45 -16.54
C LEU A 358 -25.69 14.40 -17.37
N ALA A 359 -25.74 15.67 -16.99
CA ALA A 359 -26.58 16.67 -17.61
C ALA A 359 -25.80 17.83 -18.24
N THR A 360 -24.54 18.05 -17.84
CA THR A 360 -23.74 19.20 -18.29
C THR A 360 -22.36 18.84 -18.82
N ALA A 361 -21.79 19.73 -19.64
CA ALA A 361 -20.43 19.59 -20.14
C ALA A 361 -19.38 19.55 -19.02
N GLU A 362 -19.62 20.26 -17.92
CA GLU A 362 -18.75 20.26 -16.74
C GLU A 362 -18.74 18.88 -16.06
N GLU A 363 -19.92 18.30 -15.82
CA GLU A 363 -20.06 16.98 -15.23
C GLU A 363 -19.40 15.89 -16.08
N LEU A 364 -19.62 15.93 -17.41
CA LEU A 364 -18.99 14.98 -18.33
C LEU A 364 -17.47 15.14 -18.37
N THR A 365 -16.98 16.39 -18.38
CA THR A 365 -15.54 16.67 -18.33
C THR A 365 -14.91 16.10 -17.07
N LYS A 366 -15.51 16.36 -15.90
CA LYS A 366 -15.03 15.85 -14.63
C LYS A 366 -15.04 14.32 -14.60
N PHE A 367 -16.12 13.69 -15.06
CA PHE A 367 -16.26 12.23 -15.03
C PHE A 367 -15.24 11.53 -15.93
N LEU A 368 -15.05 12.03 -17.15
CA LEU A 368 -14.02 11.49 -18.06
C LEU A 368 -12.60 11.74 -17.54
N THR A 369 -12.37 12.87 -16.85
CA THR A 369 -11.09 13.16 -16.19
C THR A 369 -10.79 12.13 -15.09
N VAL A 370 -11.78 11.80 -14.24
CA VAL A 370 -11.65 10.74 -13.23
C VAL A 370 -11.24 9.42 -13.88
N VAL A 371 -11.95 8.99 -14.94
CA VAL A 371 -11.67 7.72 -15.63
C VAL A 371 -10.24 7.69 -16.17
N ILE A 372 -9.83 8.73 -16.92
CA ILE A 372 -8.50 8.78 -17.54
C ILE A 372 -7.40 8.88 -16.49
N PHE A 373 -7.56 9.73 -15.48
CA PHE A 373 -6.58 9.89 -14.41
C PHE A 373 -6.41 8.60 -13.59
N THR A 374 -7.51 7.93 -13.25
CA THR A 374 -7.51 6.66 -12.50
C THR A 374 -6.75 5.57 -13.26
N CYS A 375 -7.04 5.42 -14.56
CA CYS A 375 -6.43 4.39 -15.41
C CYS A 375 -4.98 4.70 -15.83
N SER A 376 -4.46 5.88 -15.50
CA SER A 376 -3.11 6.30 -15.89
C SER A 376 -2.30 6.77 -14.68
N ALA A 377 -2.35 8.07 -14.38
CA ALA A 377 -1.51 8.73 -13.38
C ALA A 377 -1.69 8.12 -11.98
N GLN A 378 -2.93 7.85 -11.55
CA GLN A 378 -3.19 7.30 -10.23
C GLN A 378 -2.59 5.89 -10.09
N HIS A 379 -2.85 5.00 -11.05
CA HIS A 379 -2.27 3.67 -11.09
C HIS A 379 -0.74 3.72 -11.07
N ALA A 380 -0.12 4.55 -11.92
CA ALA A 380 1.33 4.70 -11.96
C ALA A 380 1.89 5.14 -10.59
N ALA A 381 1.27 6.14 -9.95
CA ALA A 381 1.73 6.67 -8.67
C ALA A 381 1.71 5.64 -7.53
N VAL A 382 0.73 4.73 -7.51
CA VAL A 382 0.62 3.71 -6.45
C VAL A 382 1.21 2.35 -6.82
N ASN A 383 1.57 2.13 -8.09
CA ASN A 383 2.12 0.86 -8.57
C ASN A 383 3.63 0.90 -8.77
N SER A 384 4.18 1.93 -9.42
CA SER A 384 5.56 1.91 -9.94
C SER A 384 6.64 1.87 -8.86
N GLY A 385 6.38 2.47 -7.68
CA GLY A 385 7.34 2.48 -6.57
C GLY A 385 7.30 1.25 -5.66
N GLN A 386 6.45 0.25 -5.95
CA GLN A 386 6.25 -0.90 -5.05
C GLN A 386 7.55 -1.63 -4.71
N PHE A 387 8.37 -1.91 -5.71
CA PHE A 387 9.67 -2.53 -5.49
C PHE A 387 10.66 -1.56 -4.84
N ASP A 388 10.70 -0.31 -5.29
CA ASP A 388 11.62 0.72 -4.77
C ASP A 388 11.54 0.85 -3.24
N TYR A 389 10.32 0.94 -2.70
CA TYR A 389 10.10 1.07 -1.25
C TYR A 389 9.97 -0.28 -0.52
N GLY A 390 9.46 -1.31 -1.20
CA GLY A 390 9.16 -2.61 -0.60
C GLY A 390 10.28 -3.64 -0.70
N ALA A 391 11.35 -3.38 -1.47
CA ALA A 391 12.51 -4.26 -1.57
C ALA A 391 13.22 -4.47 -0.22
N TRP A 392 13.18 -3.45 0.64
CA TRP A 392 13.62 -3.55 2.03
C TRP A 392 12.45 -3.95 2.94
N MET A 393 12.31 -5.25 3.19
CA MET A 393 11.16 -5.82 3.92
C MET A 393 10.89 -5.18 5.30
N PRO A 394 11.88 -4.75 6.10
CA PRO A 394 11.60 -4.02 7.34
C PRO A 394 10.86 -2.68 7.14
N ASN A 395 11.03 -2.03 5.98
CA ASN A 395 10.30 -0.79 5.64
C ASN A 395 8.86 -1.04 5.21
N VAL A 396 8.56 -2.20 4.62
CA VAL A 396 7.21 -2.58 4.18
C VAL A 396 6.93 -4.05 4.51
N PRO A 397 6.73 -4.40 5.80
CA PRO A 397 6.48 -5.79 6.17
C PRO A 397 5.12 -6.24 5.63
N THR A 398 5.10 -7.22 4.72
CA THR A 398 3.85 -7.70 4.12
C THR A 398 3.01 -8.54 5.08
N THR A 399 3.66 -9.14 6.08
CA THR A 399 3.02 -9.89 7.17
C THR A 399 3.79 -9.76 8.49
N MET A 400 3.14 -10.08 9.61
CA MET A 400 3.74 -10.08 10.96
C MET A 400 3.37 -11.39 11.67
N ARG A 401 4.35 -12.05 12.28
CA ARG A 401 4.23 -13.42 12.85
C ARG A 401 4.04 -13.46 14.37
N ARG A 402 4.06 -12.30 15.01
CA ARG A 402 3.79 -12.12 16.44
C ARG A 402 2.75 -11.03 16.62
N PRO A 403 1.98 -11.03 17.72
CA PRO A 403 1.05 -9.96 18.00
C PRO A 403 1.79 -8.62 18.24
N PRO A 404 1.09 -7.49 18.07
CA PRO A 404 1.63 -6.18 18.46
C PRO A 404 2.07 -6.15 19.93
N PRO A 405 3.12 -5.38 20.28
CA PRO A 405 3.56 -5.24 21.67
C PRO A 405 2.47 -4.55 22.52
N ILE A 406 2.15 -5.16 23.66
CA ILE A 406 1.17 -4.64 24.63
C ILE A 406 1.82 -3.88 25.80
N VAL A 407 3.15 -3.88 25.89
CA VAL A 407 3.93 -3.18 26.90
C VAL A 407 5.21 -2.58 26.29
N LYS A 408 5.64 -1.43 26.80
CA LYS A 408 6.93 -0.81 26.46
C LYS A 408 8.10 -1.54 27.12
N GLY A 409 9.31 -1.35 26.59
CA GLY A 409 10.55 -1.91 27.11
C GLY A 409 10.75 -3.39 26.79
N SER A 410 9.93 -3.96 25.91
CA SER A 410 9.93 -5.41 25.63
C SER A 410 10.50 -5.75 24.25
N ALA A 411 10.58 -4.79 23.33
CA ALA A 411 11.10 -5.02 22.00
C ALA A 411 12.63 -5.18 22.00
N SER A 412 13.11 -6.04 21.10
CA SER A 412 14.53 -6.26 20.84
C SER A 412 14.73 -6.62 19.37
N LEU A 413 15.95 -6.47 18.86
CA LEU A 413 16.28 -6.89 17.49
C LEU A 413 15.92 -8.37 17.24
N GLU A 414 16.23 -9.26 18.17
CA GLU A 414 15.87 -10.68 18.06
C GLU A 414 14.35 -10.87 18.01
N GLY A 415 13.61 -10.12 18.82
CA GLY A 415 12.14 -10.11 18.79
C GLY A 415 11.58 -9.64 17.45
N ILE A 416 12.15 -8.59 16.87
CA ILE A 416 11.76 -8.05 15.56
C ILE A 416 12.03 -9.07 14.46
N LEU A 417 13.21 -9.70 14.42
CA LEU A 417 13.55 -10.74 13.45
C LEU A 417 12.60 -11.96 13.55
N LYS A 418 12.08 -12.24 14.75
CA LYS A 418 11.04 -13.26 14.97
C LYS A 418 9.62 -12.78 14.61
N THR A 419 9.41 -11.49 14.43
CA THR A 419 8.11 -10.87 14.10
C THR A 419 7.93 -10.65 12.61
N ILE A 420 8.96 -10.18 11.89
CA ILE A 420 8.90 -9.94 10.44
C ILE A 420 8.75 -11.24 9.62
N PRO A 421 8.36 -11.18 8.34
CA PRO A 421 8.14 -12.37 7.52
C PRO A 421 9.36 -13.29 7.46
N GLN A 422 9.11 -14.60 7.32
CA GLN A 422 10.18 -15.56 7.05
C GLN A 422 10.78 -15.34 5.66
N VAL A 423 11.97 -15.92 5.41
CA VAL A 423 12.72 -15.74 4.16
C VAL A 423 11.90 -16.14 2.93
N ASN A 424 11.22 -17.29 2.97
CA ASN A 424 10.40 -17.77 1.85
C ASN A 424 9.21 -16.84 1.56
N VAL A 425 8.53 -16.37 2.60
CA VAL A 425 7.43 -15.40 2.50
C VAL A 425 7.94 -14.07 1.93
N THR A 426 9.10 -13.61 2.41
CA THR A 426 9.79 -12.42 1.90
C THR A 426 10.11 -12.57 0.41
N CYS A 427 10.64 -13.71 -0.03
CA CYS A 427 10.94 -13.95 -1.44
C CYS A 427 9.69 -13.91 -2.33
N ILE A 428 8.55 -14.46 -1.86
CA ILE A 428 7.28 -14.40 -2.60
C ILE A 428 6.84 -12.95 -2.73
N ALA A 429 6.82 -12.21 -1.62
CA ALA A 429 6.44 -10.79 -1.59
C ALA A 429 7.31 -9.95 -2.54
N LEU A 430 8.64 -10.08 -2.44
CA LEU A 430 9.59 -9.37 -3.30
C LEU A 430 9.40 -9.70 -4.78
N SER A 431 9.19 -10.98 -5.11
CA SER A 431 8.93 -11.38 -6.49
C SER A 431 7.65 -10.75 -7.03
N SER A 432 6.58 -10.71 -6.21
CA SER A 432 5.33 -10.04 -6.57
C SER A 432 5.51 -8.55 -6.78
N LEU A 433 6.14 -7.84 -5.83
CA LEU A 433 6.36 -6.39 -5.95
C LEU A 433 7.22 -6.03 -7.16
N TRP A 434 8.24 -6.82 -7.45
CA TRP A 434 9.07 -6.64 -8.64
C TRP A 434 8.25 -6.85 -9.93
N LEU A 435 7.49 -7.94 -10.03
CA LEU A 435 6.65 -8.23 -11.20
C LEU A 435 5.61 -7.14 -11.45
N LEU A 436 5.01 -6.58 -10.39
CA LEU A 436 3.99 -5.54 -10.50
C LEU A 436 4.58 -4.16 -10.84
N SER A 437 5.78 -3.86 -10.36
CA SER A 437 6.45 -2.56 -10.62
C SER A 437 6.95 -2.44 -12.07
N ASN A 438 7.21 -3.57 -12.73
CA ASN A 438 7.71 -3.60 -14.10
C ASN A 438 6.57 -3.68 -15.12
N GLU A 439 6.38 -2.60 -15.87
CA GLU A 439 5.52 -2.63 -17.07
C GLU A 439 6.17 -3.53 -18.13
N ALA A 440 5.54 -4.68 -18.42
CA ALA A 440 6.04 -5.62 -19.42
C ALA A 440 5.75 -5.14 -20.86
N GLY A 441 6.78 -5.16 -21.73
CA GLY A 441 6.63 -4.98 -23.19
C GLY A 441 6.70 -3.53 -23.70
N ASP A 442 6.13 -3.28 -24.89
CA ASP A 442 6.10 -1.98 -25.56
C ASP A 442 5.22 -0.98 -24.77
N ARG A 443 5.87 -0.14 -23.95
CA ARG A 443 5.23 0.93 -23.18
C ARG A 443 4.60 1.98 -24.10
N VAL A 444 3.36 2.38 -23.79
CA VAL A 444 2.67 3.50 -24.42
C VAL A 444 2.50 4.59 -23.36
N SER A 445 3.24 5.69 -23.50
CA SER A 445 3.19 6.79 -22.53
C SER A 445 1.88 7.58 -22.65
N GLY A 446 1.47 8.27 -21.59
CA GLY A 446 0.29 9.14 -21.59
C GLY A 446 0.32 10.11 -22.77
N GLY A 447 -0.72 10.09 -23.60
CA GLY A 447 -0.83 10.92 -24.81
C GLY A 447 -0.35 10.28 -26.12
N ASP A 448 0.32 9.13 -26.09
CA ASP A 448 0.66 8.39 -27.32
C ASP A 448 -0.53 7.52 -27.78
N THR A 449 -1.29 7.99 -28.76
CA THR A 449 -2.49 7.31 -29.28
C THR A 449 -2.19 6.30 -30.39
N ARG A 450 -0.93 5.93 -30.62
CA ARG A 450 -0.58 4.98 -31.69
C ARG A 450 -1.17 3.60 -31.39
N ALA A 451 -2.18 3.21 -32.19
CA ALA A 451 -2.57 1.81 -32.34
C ALA A 451 -1.43 1.07 -33.06
N ARG A 452 -0.40 0.63 -32.31
CA ARG A 452 0.63 -0.25 -32.86
C ARG A 452 -0.01 -1.62 -33.13
N GLY A 453 -0.52 -1.80 -34.33
CA GLY A 453 -0.88 -3.13 -34.84
C GLY A 453 0.36 -4.01 -34.80
N GLY A 454 0.25 -5.19 -34.21
CA GLY A 454 1.34 -6.16 -34.11
C GLY A 454 1.87 -6.53 -35.49
N LYS A 455 2.98 -5.90 -35.90
CA LYS A 455 3.91 -6.46 -36.89
C LYS A 455 5.06 -7.09 -36.11
N GLY A 456 4.92 -8.37 -35.79
CA GLY A 456 5.94 -9.10 -35.04
C GLY A 456 5.54 -10.53 -34.77
N LEU A 457 5.20 -11.27 -35.82
CA LEU A 457 5.14 -12.74 -35.88
C LEU A 457 4.96 -13.16 -37.35
N ARG A 458 5.90 -12.73 -38.19
CA ARG A 458 6.25 -13.45 -39.42
C ARG A 458 7.78 -13.46 -39.47
N GLU A 459 8.30 -14.65 -39.74
CA GLU A 459 9.72 -14.99 -39.95
C GLU A 459 10.53 -15.32 -38.69
N SER A 460 10.45 -16.59 -38.29
CA SER A 460 11.61 -17.49 -38.35
C SER A 460 11.16 -18.93 -38.10
N THR A 461 11.16 -19.72 -39.18
CA THR A 461 11.30 -21.18 -39.18
C THR A 461 12.52 -21.63 -38.40
#